data_AF-A0A9P7E6P6-F1
#
_entry.id   AF-A0A9P7E6P6-F1
#
_cell.length_a   1.000
_cell.length_b   1.000
_cell.length_c   1.000
_cell.angle_alpha   90.00
_cell.angle_beta   90.00
_cell.angle_gamma   90.00
#
_symmetry.space_group_name_H-M   'P 1'
#
loop_
_entity.id
_entity.type
_entity.pdbx_description
1 polymer ?
#
loop_
_entity_poly.entity_id
_entity_poly.type
_entity_poly.pdbx_seq_one_letter_code
_entity_poly.pdbx_strand_id
1 'polypeptide(L)'
;LTAKHTLYPLVKMCINPDCNAWHINSLLKKEEQCHVVVFAHAQGTHSTWSIHLKCQACHTNYHNNYNVKDRTRLYYGGIPSYLQVAEHQFIQLKLTMSWMDLMQILVSATNCAHVYDIAQSHQSPNHDVPWQFGSLLTMEEVWDSFTLLALLDNHHQRKICLQVPHRG
;
A
#
# COMPACT_ATOMS: atom_id res chain seq x y z
N LEU A 1 8.60 21.62 7.18
CA LEU A 1 7.17 21.38 6.85
C LEU A 1 7.11 20.36 5.71
N THR A 2 7.13 19.07 6.03
CA THR A 2 7.00 17.99 5.04
C THR A 2 5.55 17.92 4.59
N ALA A 3 5.29 18.20 3.30
CA ALA A 3 3.96 18.04 2.74
C ALA A 3 3.51 16.57 2.91
N LYS A 4 2.44 16.34 3.68
CA LYS A 4 1.82 15.01 3.78
C LYS A 4 1.31 14.61 2.40
N HIS A 5 1.98 13.64 1.77
CA HIS A 5 1.67 13.20 0.41
C HIS A 5 0.45 12.28 0.41
N THR A 6 -0.66 12.72 -0.18
CA THR A 6 -1.86 11.89 -0.38
C THR A 6 -1.57 10.78 -1.39
N LEU A 7 -1.94 9.54 -1.05
CA LEU A 7 -1.82 8.36 -1.90
C LEU A 7 -3.00 8.30 -2.89
N TYR A 8 -2.69 8.38 -4.18
CA TYR A 8 -3.67 8.25 -5.27
C TYR A 8 -3.46 6.95 -6.05
N PRO A 9 -4.50 6.40 -6.70
CA PRO A 9 -4.32 5.37 -7.72
C PRO A 9 -3.38 5.88 -8.82
N LEU A 10 -2.55 4.98 -9.37
CA LEU A 10 -1.66 5.30 -10.48
C LEU A 10 -2.42 5.74 -11.74
N VAL A 11 -3.71 5.41 -11.82
CA VAL A 11 -4.58 5.67 -12.97
C VAL A 11 -5.61 6.74 -12.62
N LYS A 12 -5.82 7.68 -13.56
CA LYS A 12 -6.86 8.72 -13.46
C LYS A 12 -8.03 8.49 -14.41
N MET A 13 -7.90 7.49 -15.28
CA MET A 13 -8.90 7.08 -16.27
C MET A 13 -9.19 5.59 -16.09
N CYS A 14 -10.35 5.15 -16.56
CA CYS A 14 -10.66 3.72 -16.59
C CYS A 14 -9.58 3.00 -17.42
N ILE A 15 -9.09 1.85 -16.94
CA ILE A 15 -8.14 0.99 -17.67
C ILE A 15 -8.74 -0.38 -18.02
N ASN A 16 -10.04 -0.58 -17.81
CA ASN A 16 -10.73 -1.78 -18.24
C ASN A 16 -11.04 -1.67 -19.74
N PRO A 17 -10.39 -2.47 -20.62
CA PRO A 17 -10.57 -2.36 -22.07
C PRO A 17 -12.00 -2.68 -22.52
N ASP A 18 -12.75 -3.45 -21.74
CA ASP A 18 -14.13 -3.80 -22.05
C ASP A 18 -15.13 -2.70 -21.66
N CYS A 19 -14.65 -1.56 -21.15
CA CYS A 19 -15.49 -0.48 -20.67
C CYS A 19 -15.56 0.67 -21.67
N ASN A 20 -16.77 1.16 -21.97
CA ASN A 20 -16.94 2.37 -22.79
C ASN A 20 -16.17 3.59 -22.23
N ALA A 21 -16.04 3.72 -20.91
CA ALA A 21 -15.28 4.79 -20.28
C ALA A 21 -13.78 4.78 -20.63
N TRP A 22 -13.22 3.60 -20.94
CA TRP A 22 -11.84 3.47 -21.45
C TRP A 22 -11.74 4.03 -22.86
N HIS A 23 -12.66 3.67 -23.76
CA HIS A 23 -12.67 4.14 -25.15
C HIS A 23 -12.79 5.66 -25.30
N ILE A 24 -13.56 6.30 -24.42
CA ILE A 24 -13.74 7.77 -24.42
C ILE A 24 -12.75 8.51 -23.51
N ASN A 25 -11.79 7.81 -22.90
CA ASN A 25 -10.83 8.38 -21.94
C ASN A 25 -11.49 9.19 -20.81
N SER A 26 -12.59 8.67 -20.26
CA SER A 26 -13.32 9.36 -19.19
C SER A 26 -12.48 9.38 -17.92
N LEU A 27 -12.39 10.56 -17.30
CA LEU A 27 -11.80 10.72 -15.98
C LEU A 27 -12.60 9.94 -14.93
N LEU A 28 -11.88 9.25 -14.06
CA LEU A 28 -12.46 8.59 -12.90
C LEU A 28 -12.86 9.64 -11.86
N LYS A 29 -13.98 9.39 -11.18
CA LYS A 29 -14.43 10.25 -10.09
C LYS A 29 -13.95 9.68 -8.76
N LYS A 30 -13.61 10.57 -7.84
CA LYS A 30 -13.35 10.21 -6.45
C LYS A 30 -14.60 9.59 -5.86
N GLU A 31 -14.47 8.37 -5.34
CA GLU A 31 -15.53 7.69 -4.60
C GLU A 31 -15.31 7.86 -3.11
N GLU A 32 -14.09 7.59 -2.65
CA GLU A 32 -13.77 7.52 -1.23
C GLU A 32 -12.44 8.23 -0.91
N GLN A 33 -12.33 8.70 0.32
CA GLN A 33 -11.08 9.15 0.91
C GLN A 33 -10.94 8.51 2.29
N CYS A 34 -9.95 7.66 2.43
CA CYS A 34 -9.66 6.93 3.66
C CYS A 34 -8.44 7.55 4.32
N HIS A 35 -8.48 7.65 5.63
CA HIS A 35 -7.33 8.08 6.40
C HIS A 35 -6.44 6.87 6.67
N VAL A 36 -5.13 6.99 6.46
CA VAL A 36 -4.23 5.82 6.50
C VAL A 36 -2.95 6.12 7.28
N VAL A 37 -2.33 5.04 7.77
CA VAL A 37 -1.01 5.05 8.41
C VAL A 37 0.02 4.56 7.41
N VAL A 38 1.14 5.25 7.33
CA VAL A 38 2.29 4.91 6.50
C VAL A 38 3.49 4.66 7.41
N PHE A 39 4.03 3.45 7.35
CA PHE A 39 5.31 3.08 7.96
C PHE A 39 6.43 3.39 6.96
N ALA A 40 7.32 4.32 7.29
CA ALA A 40 8.36 4.79 6.38
C ALA A 40 9.75 4.73 7.01
N HIS A 41 10.76 4.43 6.18
CA HIS A 41 12.12 4.16 6.64
C HIS A 41 12.78 5.41 7.26
N ALA A 42 12.62 6.59 6.65
CA ALA A 42 13.33 7.81 7.07
C ALA A 42 12.46 8.80 7.85
N GLN A 43 11.15 8.82 7.60
CA GLN A 43 10.21 9.75 8.23
C GLN A 43 9.52 9.15 9.47
N GLY A 44 9.74 7.85 9.74
CA GLY A 44 8.98 7.10 10.72
C GLY A 44 7.51 6.95 10.33
N THR A 45 6.71 6.51 11.29
CA THR A 45 5.27 6.34 11.13
C THR A 45 4.60 7.70 11.06
N HIS A 46 3.85 7.91 10.01
CA HIS A 46 3.08 9.12 9.83
C HIS A 46 1.77 8.80 9.15
N SER A 47 0.91 9.79 9.10
CA SER A 47 -0.40 9.64 8.54
C SER A 47 -0.64 10.47 7.30
N THR A 48 -1.49 9.95 6.43
CA THR A 48 -1.91 10.61 5.20
C THR A 48 -3.31 10.16 4.77
N TRP A 49 -3.72 10.58 3.59
CA TRP A 49 -4.97 10.19 2.96
C TRP A 49 -4.69 9.21 1.80
N SER A 50 -5.52 8.18 1.67
CA SER A 50 -5.62 7.32 0.49
C SER A 50 -6.92 7.66 -0.24
N ILE A 51 -6.84 7.83 -1.55
CA ILE A 51 -7.99 8.16 -2.40
C ILE A 51 -8.38 6.92 -3.20
N HIS A 52 -9.67 6.60 -3.23
CA HIS A 52 -10.22 5.57 -4.11
C HIS A 52 -11.03 6.24 -5.23
N LEU A 53 -10.80 5.79 -6.46
CA LEU A 53 -11.46 6.32 -7.65
C LEU A 53 -12.36 5.24 -8.25
N LYS A 54 -13.56 5.58 -8.71
CA LYS A 54 -14.47 4.61 -9.33
C LYS A 54 -14.86 4.98 -10.74
N CYS A 55 -14.84 3.97 -11.61
CA CYS A 55 -15.47 4.07 -12.91
C CYS A 55 -16.98 3.95 -12.76
N GLN A 56 -17.73 4.97 -13.17
CA GLN A 56 -19.20 4.95 -13.10
C GLN A 56 -19.84 4.00 -14.11
N ALA A 57 -19.12 3.60 -15.16
CA ALA A 57 -19.64 2.76 -16.23
C ALA A 57 -19.45 1.25 -15.96
N CYS A 58 -18.25 0.81 -15.58
CA CYS A 58 -17.98 -0.61 -15.28
C CYS A 58 -17.86 -0.92 -13.78
N HIS A 59 -18.08 0.08 -12.91
CA HIS A 59 -18.05 -0.05 -11.45
C HIS A 59 -16.74 -0.56 -10.84
N THR A 60 -15.64 -0.58 -11.62
CA THR A 60 -14.30 -0.89 -11.09
C THR A 60 -13.86 0.19 -10.11
N ASN A 61 -13.43 -0.24 -8.92
CA ASN A 61 -12.85 0.62 -7.90
C ASN A 61 -11.32 0.56 -7.96
N TYR A 62 -10.67 1.71 -8.09
CA TYR A 62 -9.23 1.86 -8.24
C TYR A 62 -8.64 2.36 -6.93
N HIS A 63 -7.79 1.53 -6.33
CA HIS A 63 -6.99 1.83 -5.15
C HIS A 63 -5.55 2.20 -5.57
N ASN A 64 -4.70 2.53 -4.60
CA ASN A 64 -3.30 2.90 -4.85
C ASN A 64 -2.49 1.78 -5.51
N ASN A 65 -2.61 0.54 -5.03
CA ASN A 65 -1.81 -0.62 -5.48
C ASN A 65 -2.52 -1.53 -6.49
N TYR A 66 -3.85 -1.54 -6.48
CA TYR A 66 -4.66 -2.46 -7.25
C TYR A 66 -5.99 -1.83 -7.65
N ASN A 67 -6.72 -2.50 -8.52
CA ASN A 67 -8.13 -2.23 -8.76
C ASN A 67 -8.98 -3.44 -8.35
N VAL A 68 -10.26 -3.20 -8.09
CA VAL A 68 -11.24 -4.20 -7.68
C VAL A 68 -12.38 -4.21 -8.69
N LYS A 69 -12.63 -5.38 -9.26
CA LYS A 69 -13.79 -5.67 -10.11
C LYS A 69 -14.26 -7.08 -9.79
N ASP A 70 -15.57 -7.28 -9.67
CA ASP A 70 -16.18 -8.60 -9.47
C ASP A 70 -15.51 -9.42 -8.34
N ARG A 71 -15.32 -8.78 -7.17
CA ARG A 71 -14.69 -9.37 -5.97
C ARG A 71 -13.25 -9.86 -6.17
N THR A 72 -12.57 -9.39 -7.21
CA THR A 72 -11.20 -9.74 -7.51
C THR A 72 -10.33 -8.50 -7.46
N ARG A 73 -9.18 -8.58 -6.77
CA ARG A 73 -8.13 -7.56 -6.80
C ARG A 73 -7.17 -7.89 -7.94
N LEU A 74 -6.94 -6.91 -8.80
CA LEU A 74 -5.89 -6.95 -9.83
C LEU A 74 -4.86 -5.87 -9.51
N TYR A 75 -3.67 -6.28 -9.11
CA TYR A 75 -2.56 -5.37 -8.84
C TYR A 75 -2.05 -4.76 -10.14
N TYR A 76 -1.66 -3.49 -10.08
CA TYR A 76 -1.01 -2.85 -11.22
C TYR A 76 0.36 -3.50 -11.48
N GLY A 77 0.83 -3.42 -12.72
CA GLY A 77 2.13 -3.97 -13.09
C GLY A 77 3.28 -3.24 -12.38
N GLY A 78 4.33 -3.99 -12.03
CA GLY A 78 5.50 -3.47 -11.32
C GLY A 78 5.36 -3.53 -9.80
N ILE A 79 6.31 -2.90 -9.11
CA ILE A 79 6.36 -2.85 -7.64
C ILE A 79 6.05 -1.43 -7.17
N PRO A 80 4.99 -1.20 -6.37
CA PRO A 80 4.64 0.14 -5.91
C PRO A 80 5.63 0.64 -4.85
N SER A 81 5.78 1.96 -4.72
CA SER A 81 6.67 2.56 -3.70
C SER A 81 6.15 2.39 -2.26
N TYR A 82 4.84 2.14 -2.11
CA TYR A 82 4.17 1.83 -0.86
C TYR A 82 3.28 0.60 -1.06
N LEU A 83 3.41 -0.38 -0.20
CA LEU A 83 2.64 -1.62 -0.17
C LEU A 83 1.44 -1.44 0.76
N GLN A 84 0.22 -1.63 0.25
CA GLN A 84 -1.00 -1.64 1.04
C GLN A 84 -1.18 -3.03 1.68
N VAL A 85 -0.78 -3.16 2.94
CA VAL A 85 -0.79 -4.43 3.67
C VAL A 85 -2.13 -4.70 4.36
N ALA A 86 -2.83 -3.63 4.76
CA ALA A 86 -4.18 -3.68 5.29
C ALA A 86 -5.02 -2.53 4.74
N GLU A 87 -6.31 -2.50 5.07
CA GLU A 87 -7.24 -1.48 4.57
C GLU A 87 -6.75 -0.04 4.84
N HIS A 88 -6.17 0.19 6.03
CA HIS A 88 -5.72 1.51 6.50
C HIS A 88 -4.21 1.62 6.72
N GLN A 89 -3.42 0.65 6.27
CA GLN A 89 -1.98 0.59 6.56
C GLN A 89 -1.16 0.37 5.29
N PHE A 90 -0.11 1.19 5.16
CA PHE A 90 0.84 1.15 4.06
C PHE A 90 2.27 1.04 4.60
N ILE A 91 3.11 0.27 3.93
CA ILE A 91 4.53 0.16 4.24
C ILE A 91 5.35 0.62 3.04
N GLN A 92 6.31 1.51 3.27
CA GLN A 92 7.23 1.94 2.23
C GLN A 92 8.09 0.76 1.74
N LEU A 93 8.21 0.58 0.42
CA LEU A 93 8.95 -0.53 -0.17
C LEU A 93 10.38 -0.68 0.39
N LYS A 94 11.10 0.44 0.54
CA LYS A 94 12.47 0.44 1.09
C LYS A 94 12.55 -0.13 2.51
N LEU A 95 11.52 0.11 3.32
CA LEU A 95 11.44 -0.43 4.68
C LEU A 95 11.25 -1.95 4.63
N THR A 96 10.33 -2.45 3.81
CA THR A 96 10.17 -3.89 3.58
C THR A 96 11.46 -4.54 3.08
N MET A 97 12.16 -3.92 2.13
CA MET A 97 13.46 -4.41 1.64
C MET A 97 14.50 -4.51 2.76
N SER A 98 14.60 -3.51 3.62
CA SER A 98 15.53 -3.56 4.76
C SER A 98 15.22 -4.72 5.72
N TRP A 99 13.94 -5.03 5.96
CA TRP A 99 13.56 -6.18 6.77
C TRP A 99 13.89 -7.50 6.09
N MET A 100 13.75 -7.60 4.77
CA MET A 100 14.17 -8.80 4.04
C MET A 100 15.67 -9.06 4.19
N ASP A 101 16.49 -8.02 4.10
CA ASP A 101 17.94 -8.15 4.29
C ASP A 101 18.27 -8.63 5.72
N LEU A 102 17.58 -8.09 6.73
CA LEU A 102 17.74 -8.51 8.13
C LEU A 102 17.28 -9.96 8.37
N MET A 103 16.16 -10.37 7.77
CA MET A 103 15.61 -11.72 7.89
C MET A 103 16.45 -12.78 7.17
N GLN A 104 17.16 -12.41 6.10
CA GLN A 104 18.11 -13.31 5.42
C GLN A 104 19.33 -13.64 6.30
N ILE A 105 19.66 -12.77 7.25
CA ILE A 105 20.76 -13.00 8.18
C ILE A 105 20.25 -13.87 9.33
N LEU A 106 19.56 -13.26 10.32
CA LEU A 106 19.10 -13.96 11.53
C LEU A 106 17.92 -13.27 12.26
N VAL A 107 17.38 -12.16 11.73
CA VAL A 107 16.39 -11.35 12.47
C VAL A 107 14.98 -11.87 12.21
N SER A 108 14.17 -12.10 13.25
CA SER A 108 12.76 -12.48 13.08
C SER A 108 11.90 -11.28 12.64
N ALA A 109 10.71 -11.55 12.09
CA ALA A 109 9.74 -10.49 11.78
C ALA A 109 9.34 -9.67 13.03
N THR A 110 9.20 -10.34 14.19
CA THR A 110 8.99 -9.68 15.48
C THR A 110 10.13 -8.73 15.83
N ASN A 111 11.38 -9.17 15.65
CA ASN A 111 12.54 -8.30 15.89
C ASN A 111 12.63 -7.17 14.86
N CYS A 112 12.20 -7.37 13.61
CA CYS A 112 12.12 -6.30 12.61
C CYS A 112 11.12 -5.21 13.05
N ALA A 113 9.95 -5.60 13.56
CA ALA A 113 8.98 -4.67 14.11
C ALA A 113 9.54 -3.91 15.31
N HIS A 114 10.18 -4.60 16.27
CA HIS A 114 10.83 -3.97 17.42
C HIS A 114 11.97 -3.02 17.02
N VAL A 115 12.81 -3.39 16.05
CA VAL A 115 13.88 -2.51 15.55
C VAL A 115 13.29 -1.24 14.96
N TYR A 116 12.18 -1.34 14.23
CA TYR A 116 11.48 -0.18 13.71
C TYR A 116 10.95 0.71 14.84
N ASP A 117 10.31 0.15 15.87
CA ASP A 117 9.82 0.92 17.03
C ASP A 117 10.94 1.62 17.79
N ILE A 118 12.08 0.94 18.01
CA ILE A 118 13.28 1.53 18.60
C ILE A 118 13.76 2.71 17.74
N ALA A 119 13.89 2.51 16.42
CA ALA A 119 14.31 3.56 15.50
C ALA A 119 13.37 4.77 15.52
N GLN A 120 12.05 4.56 15.61
CA GLN A 120 11.06 5.63 15.74
C GLN A 120 11.21 6.41 17.05
N SER A 121 11.45 5.73 18.17
CA SER A 121 11.63 6.38 19.47
C SER A 121 12.82 7.35 19.49
N HIS A 122 13.85 7.08 18.68
CA HIS A 122 14.99 7.97 18.51
C HIS A 122 14.67 9.21 17.63
N GLN A 123 13.67 9.12 16.77
CA GLN A 123 13.33 10.17 15.79
C GLN A 123 12.29 11.17 16.31
N SER A 124 11.45 10.81 17.28
CA SER A 124 10.48 11.76 17.86
C SER A 124 10.03 11.39 19.28
N PRO A 125 10.21 12.26 20.29
CA PRO A 125 9.57 12.12 21.60
C PRO A 125 8.09 12.55 21.61
N ASN A 126 7.61 13.24 20.56
CA ASN A 126 6.30 13.89 20.53
C ASN A 126 5.57 13.57 19.22
N HIS A 127 4.80 12.47 19.21
CA HIS A 127 3.70 12.29 18.28
C HIS A 127 2.38 12.14 19.05
N ASP A 128 2.10 13.10 19.94
CA ASP A 128 0.80 13.28 20.61
C ASP A 128 -0.23 13.90 19.64
N VAL A 129 -0.52 13.21 18.54
CA VAL A 129 -1.81 13.43 17.87
C VAL A 129 -2.62 12.15 18.09
N PRO A 130 -3.70 12.21 18.89
CA PRO A 130 -4.53 11.04 19.15
C PRO A 130 -5.00 10.48 17.81
N TRP A 131 -4.49 9.30 17.46
CA TRP A 131 -4.72 8.69 16.17
C TRP A 131 -5.71 7.54 16.31
N GLN A 132 -6.68 7.46 15.40
CA GLN A 132 -7.74 6.44 15.45
C GLN A 132 -7.24 5.03 15.06
N PHE A 133 -6.05 4.94 14.47
CA PHE A 133 -5.44 3.67 14.06
C PHE A 133 -4.13 3.48 14.83
N GLY A 134 -3.84 2.23 15.21
CA GLY A 134 -2.60 1.88 15.88
C GLY A 134 -1.40 2.32 15.05
N SER A 135 -0.48 3.07 15.68
CA SER A 135 0.80 3.47 15.09
C SER A 135 1.91 2.44 15.31
N LEU A 136 1.59 1.36 16.04
CA LEU A 136 2.50 0.27 16.35
C LEU A 136 2.55 -0.69 15.16
N LEU A 137 3.75 -0.93 14.67
CA LEU A 137 4.01 -1.95 13.66
C LEU A 137 4.10 -3.30 14.37
N THR A 138 3.37 -4.31 13.91
CA THR A 138 3.48 -5.66 14.46
C THR A 138 4.21 -6.58 13.50
N MET A 139 4.46 -7.82 13.93
CA MET A 139 5.03 -8.83 13.04
C MET A 139 4.12 -9.18 11.86
N GLU A 140 2.81 -8.97 11.98
CA GLU A 140 1.83 -9.28 10.93
C GLU A 140 2.03 -8.35 9.74
N GLU A 141 2.12 -7.03 9.94
CA GLU A 141 2.38 -6.09 8.85
C GLU A 141 3.73 -6.34 8.17
N VAL A 142 4.74 -6.78 8.93
CA VAL A 142 6.04 -7.18 8.39
C VAL A 142 5.88 -8.39 7.45
N TRP A 143 5.20 -9.45 7.89
CA TRP A 143 4.95 -10.65 7.07
C TRP A 143 4.04 -10.38 5.88
N ASP A 144 3.01 -9.56 6.04
CA ASP A 144 2.10 -9.18 4.96
C ASP A 144 2.85 -8.40 3.88
N SER A 145 3.71 -7.45 4.27
CA SER A 145 4.53 -6.71 3.31
C SER A 145 5.51 -7.60 2.57
N PHE A 146 6.14 -8.55 3.26
CA PHE A 146 7.04 -9.52 2.65
C PHE A 146 6.30 -10.41 1.65
N THR A 147 5.18 -11.00 2.07
CA THR A 147 4.38 -11.91 1.25
C THR A 147 3.86 -11.20 0.01
N LEU A 148 3.30 -10.00 0.18
CA LEU A 148 2.81 -9.20 -0.94
C LEU A 148 3.94 -8.84 -1.89
N LEU A 149 5.10 -8.40 -1.38
CA LEU A 149 6.24 -8.06 -2.22
C LEU A 149 6.76 -9.26 -3.01
N ALA A 150 6.90 -10.43 -2.38
CA ALA A 150 7.32 -11.66 -3.05
C ALA A 150 6.37 -12.07 -4.17
N LEU A 151 5.05 -11.97 -3.93
CA LEU A 151 4.03 -12.25 -4.94
C LEU A 151 4.11 -11.25 -6.11
N LEU A 152 4.23 -9.95 -5.81
CA LEU A 152 4.35 -8.91 -6.82
C LEU A 152 5.63 -9.07 -7.64
N ASP A 153 6.76 -9.36 -7.01
CA ASP A 153 8.04 -9.57 -7.68
C ASP A 153 8.00 -10.79 -8.61
N ASN A 154 7.45 -11.92 -8.14
CA ASN A 154 7.28 -13.11 -8.98
C ASN A 154 6.44 -12.83 -10.24
N HIS A 155 5.33 -12.11 -10.08
CA HIS A 155 4.46 -11.76 -11.21
C HIS A 155 5.11 -10.72 -12.13
N HIS A 156 5.83 -9.75 -11.56
CA HIS A 156 6.57 -8.75 -12.31
C HIS A 156 7.65 -9.39 -13.20
N GLN A 157 8.46 -10.32 -12.66
CA GLN A 157 9.46 -11.06 -13.42
C GLN A 157 8.84 -11.85 -14.59
N ARG A 158 7.63 -12.36 -14.40
CA ARG A 158 6.86 -13.09 -15.42
C ARG A 158 6.09 -12.17 -16.38
N LYS A 159 6.16 -10.85 -16.19
CA LYS A 159 5.45 -9.82 -16.99
C LYS A 159 3.93 -10.00 -16.98
N ILE A 160 3.38 -10.46 -15.86
CA ILE A 160 1.94 -10.60 -15.62
C ILE A 160 1.54 -9.80 -14.38
N CYS A 161 0.26 -9.46 -14.26
CA CYS A 161 -0.28 -8.80 -13.08
C CYS A 161 -0.73 -9.83 -12.03
N LEU A 162 -0.49 -9.54 -10.75
CA LEU A 162 -0.99 -10.37 -9.65
C LEU A 162 -2.51 -10.20 -9.52
N GLN A 163 -3.23 -11.32 -9.48
CA GLN A 163 -4.68 -11.37 -9.29
C GLN A 163 -5.02 -12.24 -8.08
N VAL A 164 -5.82 -11.72 -7.15
CA VAL A 164 -6.22 -12.42 -5.91
C VAL A 164 -7.68 -12.12 -5.56
N PRO A 165 -8.37 -12.99 -4.80
CA PRO A 165 -9.68 -12.65 -4.25
C PRO A 165 -9.63 -11.37 -3.42
N HIS A 166 -10.67 -10.54 -3.48
CA HIS A 166 -10.68 -9.26 -2.78
C HIS A 166 -10.70 -9.39 -1.25
N ARG A 167 -11.03 -10.56 -0.71
CA ARG A 167 -11.08 -10.82 0.74
C ARG A 167 -9.88 -11.62 1.28
N GLY A 168 -8.85 -11.84 0.45
CA GLY A 168 -7.78 -12.79 0.76
C GLY A 168 -8.21 -14.20 0.36
#